data_AF-A0A1G2PTQ2-F1
#
_entry.id   AF-A0A1G2PTQ2-F1
#
_cell.length_a   1.000
_cell.length_b   1.000
_cell.length_c   1.000
_cell.angle_alpha   90.00
_cell.angle_beta   90.00
_cell.angle_gamma   90.00
#
_symmetry.space_group_name_H-M   'P 1'
#
loop_
_entity.id
_entity.type
_entity.pdbx_description
1 polymer ?
#
loop_
_entity_poly.entity_id
_entity_poly.type
_entity_poly.pdbx_seq_one_letter_code
_entity_poly.pdbx_strand_id
1 'polypeptide(L)'
;MPRFYNDLYVEKWIKEHRIPDFGPLDMKAMAKNFNMKIVFKDLLRAKGYLVPSAKFGYTIEIDTKDSYSERLFTFAHEIGHYFTITMLGWTARYYNEGAHADCELFCDWFARELLLPRRWLDKMPFNDLYSSYIAISDLCVSEETFLLQCMARGDISPQFKMSSDEILCLVCCNYEYYRRSCSCQPQREKIRNSARLQRDSQLMLPLNFKY
;
A
#
# COMPACT_ATOMS: atom_id res chain seq x y z
N MET A 1 19.59 8.96 0.46
CA MET A 1 18.17 8.80 0.81
C MET A 1 17.86 9.56 2.10
N PRO A 2 17.04 10.62 2.07
CA PRO A 2 16.43 11.15 3.29
C PRO A 2 15.35 10.14 3.73
N ARG A 3 15.70 9.16 4.57
CA ARG A 3 15.40 9.11 6.01
C ARG A 3 14.02 9.68 6.36
N PHE A 4 13.12 8.75 6.67
CA PHE A 4 11.75 8.93 7.19
C PHE A 4 10.73 9.43 6.16
N TYR A 5 10.15 8.49 5.41
CA TYR A 5 8.74 8.61 4.99
C TYR A 5 7.93 8.60 6.28
N ASN A 6 7.77 9.78 6.87
CA ASN A 6 7.12 9.90 8.16
C ASN A 6 5.65 9.65 7.89
N ASP A 7 5.08 8.57 8.45
CA ASP A 7 3.63 8.31 8.47
C ASP A 7 2.86 9.61 8.81
N LEU A 8 3.47 10.47 9.63
CA LEU A 8 3.03 11.82 9.97
C LEU A 8 2.72 12.74 8.77
N TYR A 9 3.49 12.71 7.67
CA TYR A 9 3.22 13.56 6.50
C TYR A 9 2.00 13.08 5.73
N VAL A 10 1.87 11.77 5.52
CA VAL A 10 0.72 11.19 4.83
C VAL A 10 -0.53 11.32 5.69
N GLU A 11 -0.46 11.01 6.98
CA GLU A 11 -1.59 11.20 7.90
C GLU A 11 -2.02 12.66 7.99
N LYS A 12 -1.05 13.59 8.08
CA LYS A 12 -1.35 15.02 8.09
C LYS A 12 -2.03 15.43 6.78
N TRP A 13 -1.52 14.98 5.64
CA TRP A 13 -2.10 15.27 4.34
C TRP A 13 -3.52 14.70 4.19
N ILE A 14 -3.75 13.45 4.61
CA ILE A 14 -5.08 12.81 4.64
C ILE A 14 -6.05 13.65 5.48
N LYS A 15 -5.63 14.10 6.66
CA LYS A 15 -6.43 14.96 7.56
C LYS A 15 -6.72 16.33 6.94
N GLU A 16 -5.70 16.98 6.37
CA GLU A 16 -5.83 18.30 5.73
C GLU A 16 -6.80 18.29 4.55
N HIS A 17 -6.81 17.21 3.77
CA HIS A 17 -7.69 17.05 2.62
C HIS A 17 -9.06 16.44 2.97
N ARG A 18 -9.37 16.31 4.27
CA ARG A 18 -10.65 15.81 4.80
C ARG A 18 -11.05 14.47 4.18
N ILE A 19 -10.07 13.63 3.90
CA ILE A 19 -10.33 12.28 3.42
C ILE A 19 -11.02 11.54 4.57
N PRO A 20 -12.17 10.89 4.33
CA PRO A 20 -12.97 10.28 5.38
C PRO A 20 -12.15 9.42 6.32
N ASP A 21 -12.55 9.41 7.60
CA ASP A 21 -11.92 8.61 8.65
C ASP A 21 -12.38 7.15 8.67
N PHE A 22 -13.35 6.77 7.83
CA PHE A 22 -13.79 5.40 7.60
C PHE A 22 -14.68 5.36 6.34
N GLY A 23 -14.61 4.28 5.57
CA GLY A 23 -15.50 4.04 4.42
C GLY A 23 -14.78 3.97 3.07
N PRO A 24 -15.49 3.56 2.01
CA PRO A 24 -14.92 3.38 0.68
C PRO A 24 -14.41 4.72 0.12
N LEU A 25 -13.29 4.66 -0.59
CA LEU A 25 -12.72 5.81 -1.27
C LEU A 25 -13.61 6.24 -2.45
N ASP A 26 -14.17 7.44 -2.40
CA ASP A 26 -14.89 8.03 -3.54
C ASP A 26 -13.90 8.74 -4.48
N MET A 27 -13.53 8.05 -5.56
CA MET A 27 -12.62 8.59 -6.58
C MET A 27 -13.10 9.93 -7.16
N LYS A 28 -14.41 10.10 -7.38
CA LYS A 28 -14.96 11.33 -7.99
C LYS A 28 -14.87 12.50 -7.02
N ALA A 29 -15.27 12.29 -5.77
CA ALA A 29 -15.16 13.31 -4.73
C ALA A 29 -13.69 13.71 -4.53
N MET A 30 -12.79 12.73 -4.49
CA MET A 30 -11.37 12.96 -4.34
C MET A 30 -10.76 13.74 -5.52
N ALA A 31 -11.00 13.30 -6.75
CA ALA A 31 -10.52 14.02 -7.93
C ALA A 31 -11.01 15.46 -7.96
N LYS A 32 -12.28 15.71 -7.59
CA LYS A 32 -12.82 17.06 -7.46
C LYS A 32 -12.06 17.90 -6.42
N ASN A 33 -11.74 17.34 -5.25
CA ASN A 33 -10.99 18.04 -4.20
C ASN A 33 -9.59 18.47 -4.66
N PHE A 34 -8.96 17.69 -5.53
CA PHE A 34 -7.63 17.98 -6.10
C PHE A 34 -7.68 18.72 -7.44
N ASN A 35 -8.85 19.20 -7.86
CA ASN A 35 -9.11 19.80 -9.18
C ASN A 35 -8.78 18.87 -10.38
N MET A 36 -8.65 17.57 -10.16
CA MET A 36 -8.27 16.59 -11.17
C MET A 36 -9.45 16.08 -12.00
N LYS A 37 -9.13 15.52 -13.17
CA LYS A 37 -10.08 14.75 -13.98
C LYS A 37 -9.72 13.27 -13.97
N ILE A 38 -10.72 12.38 -13.87
CA ILE A 38 -10.54 10.94 -14.10
C ILE A 38 -11.02 10.60 -15.51
N VAL A 39 -10.25 9.81 -16.24
CA VAL A 39 -10.59 9.29 -17.56
C VAL A 39 -10.39 7.77 -17.56
N PHE A 40 -11.45 7.03 -17.87
CA PHE A 40 -11.36 5.60 -18.13
C PHE A 40 -11.19 5.38 -19.63
N LYS A 41 -10.13 4.67 -20.04
CA LYS A 41 -9.88 4.32 -21.44
C LYS A 41 -9.12 2.99 -21.55
N ASP A 42 -9.07 2.41 -22.74
CA ASP A 42 -8.24 1.23 -23.00
C ASP A 42 -6.77 1.64 -23.04
N LEU A 43 -5.96 1.10 -22.14
CA LEU A 43 -4.52 1.34 -22.05
C LEU A 43 -3.74 0.14 -22.61
N LEU A 44 -2.69 0.42 -23.37
CA LEU A 44 -1.92 -0.64 -24.04
C LEU A 44 -0.76 -1.20 -23.21
N ARG A 45 -0.23 -0.41 -22.26
CA ARG A 45 1.07 -0.71 -21.62
C ARG A 45 1.13 -0.45 -20.11
N ALA A 46 0.10 0.14 -19.51
CA ALA A 46 0.06 0.45 -18.08
C ALA A 46 -1.38 0.38 -17.57
N LYS A 47 -1.54 0.23 -16.25
CA LYS A 47 -2.84 0.25 -15.59
C LYS A 47 -3.37 1.67 -15.37
N GLY A 48 -2.48 2.64 -15.23
CA GLY A 48 -2.83 4.04 -15.08
C GLY A 48 -1.72 5.00 -15.48
N TYR A 49 -2.09 6.28 -15.57
CA TYR A 49 -1.17 7.40 -15.79
C TYR A 49 -1.66 8.66 -15.08
N LEU A 50 -0.74 9.38 -14.44
CA LEU A 50 -0.94 10.77 -14.02
C LEU A 50 -0.40 11.74 -15.08
N VAL A 51 -1.30 12.45 -15.77
CA VAL A 51 -0.96 13.33 -16.90
C VAL A 51 -1.21 14.79 -16.56
N PRO A 52 -0.23 15.71 -16.72
CA PRO A 52 -0.46 17.14 -16.55
C PRO A 52 -1.58 17.67 -17.46
N SER A 53 -2.43 18.55 -16.93
CA SER A 53 -3.58 19.11 -17.62
C SER A 53 -3.64 20.62 -17.44
N ALA A 54 -3.67 21.37 -18.54
CA ALA A 54 -3.80 22.82 -18.49
C ALA A 54 -5.11 23.30 -17.82
N LYS A 55 -6.16 22.46 -17.84
CA LYS A 55 -7.48 22.80 -17.28
C LYS A 55 -7.70 22.29 -15.86
N PHE A 56 -7.15 21.12 -15.54
CA PHE A 56 -7.45 20.38 -14.31
C PHE A 56 -6.21 20.19 -13.41
N GLY A 57 -5.09 20.84 -13.71
CA GLY A 57 -3.80 20.54 -13.08
C GLY A 57 -3.25 19.19 -13.51
N TYR A 58 -3.96 18.10 -13.21
CA TYR A 58 -3.67 16.73 -13.64
C TYR A 58 -4.93 15.98 -14.08
N THR A 59 -4.73 14.97 -14.91
CA THR A 59 -5.72 13.97 -15.32
C THR A 59 -5.18 12.60 -14.95
N ILE A 60 -5.98 11.81 -14.23
CA ILE A 60 -5.70 10.42 -13.92
C ILE A 60 -6.40 9.57 -14.97
N GLU A 61 -5.60 8.86 -15.76
CA GLU A 61 -6.08 7.90 -16.75
C GLU A 61 -6.02 6.51 -16.15
N ILE A 62 -7.10 5.72 -16.28
CA ILE A 62 -7.20 4.38 -15.70
C ILE A 62 -7.69 3.40 -16.76
N ASP A 63 -7.10 2.21 -16.81
CA ASP A 63 -7.52 1.16 -17.72
C ASP A 63 -8.95 0.70 -17.44
N THR A 64 -9.77 0.65 -18.49
CA THR A 64 -11.13 0.08 -18.44
C THR A 64 -11.16 -1.42 -18.19
N LYS A 65 -10.09 -2.16 -18.50
CA LYS A 65 -10.03 -3.62 -18.40
C LYS A 65 -9.90 -4.12 -16.96
N ASP A 66 -9.39 -3.28 -16.07
CA ASP A 66 -9.21 -3.62 -14.65
C ASP A 66 -10.55 -3.79 -13.93
N SER A 67 -10.58 -4.63 -12.89
CA SER A 67 -11.71 -4.71 -11.96
C SER A 67 -11.88 -3.39 -11.17
N TYR A 68 -13.02 -3.22 -10.47
CA TYR A 68 -13.24 -1.98 -9.71
C TYR A 68 -12.20 -1.77 -8.61
N SER A 69 -11.82 -2.81 -7.86
CA SER A 69 -10.81 -2.73 -6.81
C SER A 69 -9.42 -2.42 -7.37
N GLU A 70 -9.07 -3.00 -8.53
CA GLU A 70 -7.82 -2.67 -9.23
C GLU A 70 -7.81 -1.22 -9.70
N ARG A 71 -8.90 -0.72 -10.30
CA ARG A 71 -9.01 0.69 -10.68
C ARG A 71 -8.92 1.62 -9.48
N LEU A 72 -9.49 1.22 -8.35
CA LEU A 72 -9.44 1.98 -7.10
C LEU A 72 -8.00 2.06 -6.55
N PHE A 73 -7.26 0.94 -6.62
CA PHE A 73 -5.84 0.91 -6.29
C PHE A 73 -5.01 1.76 -7.23
N THR A 74 -5.17 1.60 -8.54
CA THR A 74 -4.50 2.42 -9.55
C THR A 74 -4.77 3.90 -9.31
N PHE A 75 -6.03 4.29 -9.06
CA PHE A 75 -6.36 5.67 -8.71
C PHE A 75 -5.58 6.16 -7.49
N ALA A 76 -5.58 5.39 -6.40
CA ALA A 76 -4.87 5.73 -5.17
C ALA A 76 -3.34 5.82 -5.37
N HIS A 77 -2.78 4.95 -6.22
CA HIS A 77 -1.38 4.96 -6.61
C HIS A 77 -1.03 6.25 -7.38
N GLU A 78 -1.85 6.67 -8.35
CA GLU A 78 -1.62 7.92 -9.09
C GLU A 78 -1.78 9.18 -8.22
N ILE A 79 -2.61 9.13 -7.16
CA ILE A 79 -2.63 10.17 -6.13
C ILE A 79 -1.30 10.20 -5.35
N GLY A 80 -0.67 9.05 -5.13
CA GLY A 80 0.69 8.94 -4.61
C GLY A 80 1.70 9.70 -5.47
N HIS A 81 1.66 9.50 -6.80
CA HIS A 81 2.49 10.26 -7.75
C HIS A 81 2.24 11.76 -7.69
N TYR A 82 0.97 12.17 -7.56
CA TYR A 82 0.65 13.58 -7.38
C TYR A 82 1.25 14.14 -6.08
N PHE A 83 1.15 13.39 -4.99
CA PHE A 83 1.73 13.75 -3.70
C PHE A 83 3.26 13.90 -3.79
N THR A 84 3.97 12.93 -4.40
CA THR A 84 5.43 13.00 -4.54
C THR A 84 5.85 14.22 -5.36
N ILE A 85 5.16 14.51 -6.46
CA ILE A 85 5.45 15.67 -7.32
C ILE A 85 5.19 17.00 -6.58
N THR A 86 4.02 17.14 -5.95
CA THR A 86 3.56 18.44 -5.43
C THR A 86 4.02 18.75 -4.02
N MET A 87 4.14 17.74 -3.15
CA MET A 87 4.51 17.92 -1.74
C MET A 87 5.98 17.66 -1.50
N LEU A 88 6.56 16.67 -2.19
CA LEU A 88 7.98 16.29 -2.00
C LEU A 88 8.89 16.89 -3.06
N GLY A 89 8.34 17.49 -4.12
CA GLY A 89 9.11 18.04 -5.24
C GLY A 89 9.80 16.96 -6.07
N TRP A 90 9.38 15.70 -5.95
CA TRP A 90 9.92 14.59 -6.71
C TRP A 90 9.36 14.63 -8.12
N THR A 91 10.09 15.26 -9.02
CA THR A 91 9.71 15.28 -10.42
C THR A 91 10.29 14.05 -11.12
N ALA A 92 9.48 13.34 -11.90
CA ALA A 92 9.87 12.15 -12.66
C ALA A 92 11.07 12.39 -13.61
N ARG A 93 11.41 13.66 -13.87
CA ARG A 93 12.53 14.09 -14.71
C ARG A 93 13.90 14.04 -14.02
N TYR A 94 13.96 13.84 -12.70
CA TYR A 94 15.20 14.01 -11.91
C TYR A 94 15.93 12.72 -11.51
N TYR A 95 15.51 11.55 -12.01
CA TYR A 95 15.95 10.31 -11.39
C TYR A 95 16.37 9.22 -12.39
N ASN A 96 17.50 8.59 -12.06
CA ASN A 96 17.96 7.33 -12.64
C ASN A 96 16.99 6.18 -12.30
N GLU A 97 17.11 5.03 -12.96
CA GLU A 97 16.17 3.89 -12.84
C GLU A 97 15.87 3.50 -11.38
N GLY A 98 16.86 3.55 -10.48
CA GLY A 98 16.67 3.21 -9.07
C GLY A 98 15.70 4.13 -8.33
N ALA A 99 15.76 5.44 -8.56
CA ALA A 99 14.86 6.37 -7.87
C ALA A 99 13.45 6.43 -8.50
N HIS A 100 13.28 5.97 -9.75
CA HIS A 100 11.95 5.67 -10.27
C HIS A 100 11.32 4.50 -9.52
N ALA A 101 12.05 3.40 -9.31
CA ALA A 101 11.56 2.24 -8.56
C ALA A 101 11.16 2.61 -7.11
N ASP A 102 11.96 3.44 -6.42
CA ASP A 102 11.61 3.93 -5.08
C ASP A 102 10.31 4.77 -5.07
N CYS A 103 10.07 5.55 -6.13
CA CYS A 103 8.85 6.35 -6.27
C CYS A 103 7.62 5.45 -6.46
N GLU A 104 7.70 4.46 -7.35
CA GLU A 104 6.61 3.48 -7.55
C GLU A 104 6.29 2.73 -6.26
N LEU A 105 7.33 2.28 -5.54
CA LEU A 105 7.21 1.60 -4.25
C LEU A 105 6.56 2.49 -3.17
N PHE A 106 6.91 3.77 -3.14
CA PHE A 106 6.24 4.74 -2.28
C PHE A 106 4.77 4.90 -2.67
N CYS A 107 4.45 4.98 -3.96
CA CYS A 107 3.08 5.13 -4.45
C CYS A 107 2.21 3.91 -4.13
N ASP A 108 2.77 2.69 -4.20
CA ASP A 108 2.10 1.47 -3.75
C ASP A 108 1.84 1.45 -2.24
N TRP A 109 2.82 1.90 -1.44
CA TRP A 109 2.61 2.07 0.00
C TRP A 109 1.54 3.13 0.30
N PHE A 110 1.63 4.28 -0.35
CA PHE A 110 0.67 5.38 -0.20
C PHE A 110 -0.75 4.95 -0.58
N ALA A 111 -0.90 4.21 -1.68
CA ALA A 111 -2.19 3.69 -2.13
C ALA A 111 -2.84 2.81 -1.05
N ARG A 112 -2.06 1.93 -0.43
CA ARG A 112 -2.54 1.04 0.64
C ARG A 112 -2.95 1.84 1.88
N GLU A 113 -2.16 2.83 2.30
CA GLU A 113 -2.52 3.70 3.43
C GLU A 113 -3.72 4.58 3.14
N LEU A 114 -3.91 4.98 1.88
CA LEU A 114 -5.07 5.78 1.48
C LEU A 114 -6.36 4.94 1.47
N LEU A 115 -6.28 3.71 0.96
CA LEU A 115 -7.44 2.82 0.81
C LEU A 115 -7.85 2.13 2.11
N LEU A 116 -6.86 1.69 2.88
CA LEU A 116 -7.07 1.03 4.16
C LEU A 116 -6.04 1.56 5.15
N PRO A 117 -6.27 2.77 5.72
CA PRO A 117 -5.36 3.36 6.67
C PRO A 117 -5.09 2.43 7.85
N ARG A 118 -3.83 2.29 8.24
CA ARG A 118 -3.44 1.42 9.37
C ARG A 118 -4.20 1.77 10.65
N ARG A 119 -4.41 3.05 10.91
CA ARG A 119 -5.18 3.57 12.06
C ARG A 119 -6.63 3.04 12.14
N TRP A 120 -7.21 2.57 11.03
CA TRP A 120 -8.52 1.92 11.04
C TRP A 120 -8.40 0.49 11.51
N LEU A 121 -7.43 -0.23 10.96
CA LEU A 121 -7.13 -1.58 11.39
C LEU A 121 -6.79 -1.60 12.88
N ASP A 122 -6.02 -0.65 13.40
CA ASP A 122 -5.69 -0.61 14.85
C ASP A 122 -6.93 -0.56 15.77
N LYS A 123 -8.08 -0.11 15.26
CA LYS A 123 -9.36 -0.07 16.00
C LYS A 123 -10.24 -1.30 15.76
N MET A 124 -9.91 -2.13 14.78
CA MET A 124 -10.69 -3.32 14.42
C MET A 124 -10.23 -4.53 15.23
N PRO A 125 -11.14 -5.24 15.91
CA PRO A 125 -10.80 -6.51 16.55
C PRO A 125 -10.34 -7.50 15.48
N PHE A 126 -9.12 -8.01 15.61
CA PHE A 126 -8.60 -9.05 14.72
C PHE A 126 -8.89 -10.42 15.33
N ASN A 127 -9.96 -11.06 14.87
CA ASN A 127 -10.31 -12.41 15.31
C ASN A 127 -9.57 -13.45 14.46
N ASP A 128 -9.89 -13.44 13.17
CA ASP A 128 -9.23 -14.23 12.14
C ASP A 128 -9.21 -13.44 10.82
N LEU A 129 -8.36 -13.87 9.91
CA LEU A 129 -8.10 -13.17 8.65
C LEU A 129 -9.35 -13.07 7.76
N TYR A 130 -10.13 -14.15 7.70
CA TYR A 130 -11.30 -14.23 6.83
C TYR A 130 -12.42 -13.34 7.34
N SER A 131 -12.79 -13.46 8.62
CA SER A 131 -13.82 -12.62 9.24
C SER A 131 -13.45 -11.15 9.19
N SER A 132 -12.16 -10.83 9.39
CA SER A 132 -11.66 -9.45 9.31
C SER A 132 -11.72 -8.90 7.88
N TYR A 133 -11.42 -9.71 6.86
CA TYR A 133 -11.57 -9.30 5.46
C TYR A 133 -13.03 -9.05 5.09
N ILE A 134 -13.94 -9.95 5.50
CA ILE A 134 -15.39 -9.77 5.29
C ILE A 134 -15.89 -8.50 5.96
N ALA A 135 -15.40 -8.15 7.15
CA ALA A 135 -15.79 -6.92 7.85
C ALA A 135 -15.41 -5.63 7.09
N ILE A 136 -14.51 -5.71 6.12
CA ILE A 136 -14.07 -4.56 5.31
C ILE A 136 -14.41 -4.69 3.82
N SER A 137 -15.19 -5.71 3.42
CA SER A 137 -15.50 -5.96 2.01
C SER A 137 -16.14 -4.77 1.31
N ASP A 138 -16.93 -4.00 2.06
CA ASP A 138 -17.62 -2.79 1.56
C ASP A 138 -16.67 -1.65 1.21
N LEU A 139 -15.40 -1.72 1.65
CA LEU A 139 -14.36 -0.77 1.26
C LEU A 139 -13.85 -1.01 -0.18
N CYS A 140 -14.24 -2.12 -0.81
CA CYS A 140 -13.83 -2.47 -2.17
C CYS A 140 -12.30 -2.58 -2.36
N VAL A 141 -11.57 -2.88 -1.27
CA VAL A 141 -10.12 -3.13 -1.31
C VAL A 141 -9.84 -4.56 -1.75
N SER A 142 -8.72 -4.79 -2.43
CA SER A 142 -8.31 -6.15 -2.79
C SER A 142 -7.86 -6.92 -1.54
N GLU A 143 -7.99 -8.25 -1.58
CA GLU A 143 -7.45 -9.14 -0.55
C GLU A 143 -5.95 -8.87 -0.34
N GLU A 144 -5.18 -8.70 -1.42
CA GLU A 144 -3.75 -8.35 -1.34
C GLU A 144 -3.49 -7.08 -0.53
N THR A 145 -4.24 -6.00 -0.80
CA THR A 145 -4.13 -4.74 -0.05
C THR A 145 -4.42 -4.95 1.43
N PHE A 146 -5.47 -5.71 1.75
CA PHE A 146 -5.83 -6.06 3.11
C PHE A 146 -4.72 -6.85 3.82
N LEU A 147 -4.21 -7.91 3.20
CA LEU A 147 -3.15 -8.74 3.75
C LEU A 147 -1.91 -7.92 4.05
N LEU A 148 -1.48 -7.08 3.10
CA LEU A 148 -0.31 -6.24 3.30
C LEU A 148 -0.49 -5.25 4.47
N GLN A 149 -1.71 -4.76 4.70
CA GLN A 149 -1.99 -3.89 5.84
C GLN A 149 -2.09 -4.62 7.17
N CYS A 150 -2.61 -5.86 7.20
CA CYS A 150 -2.52 -6.73 8.38
C CYS A 150 -1.06 -7.05 8.73
N MET A 151 -0.20 -7.26 7.74
CA MET A 151 1.25 -7.39 7.95
C MET A 151 1.85 -6.10 8.53
N ALA A 152 1.42 -4.93 8.04
CA ALA A 152 1.86 -3.63 8.56
C ALA A 152 1.50 -3.44 10.03
N ARG A 153 0.25 -3.76 10.40
CA ARG A 153 -0.22 -3.74 11.79
C ARG A 153 0.52 -4.74 12.67
N GLY A 154 0.90 -5.89 12.11
CA GLY A 154 1.66 -6.95 12.79
C GLY A 154 0.81 -8.15 13.20
N ASP A 155 -0.37 -8.30 12.62
CA ASP A 155 -1.26 -9.44 12.92
C ASP A 155 -0.79 -10.72 12.22
N ILE A 156 -0.12 -10.56 11.08
CA ILE A 156 0.43 -11.64 10.27
C ILE A 156 1.88 -11.35 9.91
N SER A 157 2.63 -12.42 9.62
CA SER A 157 4.07 -12.30 9.32
C SER A 157 4.29 -11.48 8.04
N PRO A 158 5.21 -10.49 8.05
CA PRO A 158 5.54 -9.75 6.85
C PRO A 158 6.12 -10.65 5.77
N GLN A 159 5.67 -10.45 4.52
CA GLN A 159 6.25 -11.09 3.34
C GLN A 159 7.41 -10.28 2.79
N PHE A 160 8.41 -10.99 2.26
CA PHE A 160 9.61 -10.40 1.68
C PHE A 160 9.82 -10.94 0.28
N LYS A 161 10.24 -10.06 -0.63
CA LYS A 161 10.69 -10.45 -1.96
C LYS A 161 12.21 -10.40 -1.98
N MET A 162 12.83 -11.52 -2.33
CA MET A 162 14.29 -11.63 -2.41
C MET A 162 14.76 -11.46 -3.85
N SER A 163 15.80 -10.65 -4.07
CA SER A 163 16.64 -10.66 -5.26
C SER A 163 18.04 -11.20 -4.89
N SER A 164 18.97 -11.26 -5.85
CA SER A 164 20.34 -11.75 -5.60
C SER A 164 21.08 -10.97 -4.51
N ASP A 165 20.79 -9.68 -4.36
CA ASP A 165 21.59 -8.76 -3.54
C ASP A 165 20.75 -7.96 -2.52
N GLU A 166 19.42 -8.07 -2.54
CA GLU A 166 18.52 -7.23 -1.75
C GLU A 166 17.27 -8.00 -1.25
N ILE A 167 16.74 -7.58 -0.11
CA ILE A 167 15.48 -8.10 0.44
C ILE A 167 14.47 -6.95 0.53
N LEU A 168 13.41 -6.98 -0.27
CA LEU A 168 12.34 -5.98 -0.21
C LEU A 168 11.29 -6.41 0.83
N CYS A 169 11.02 -5.57 1.81
CA CYS A 169 9.87 -5.73 2.69
C CYS A 169 8.59 -5.27 1.99
N LEU A 170 7.65 -6.17 1.71
CA LEU A 170 6.41 -5.82 1.00
C LEU A 170 5.47 -4.94 1.84
N VAL A 171 5.73 -4.79 3.13
CA VAL A 171 4.97 -3.95 4.05
C VAL A 171 5.32 -2.47 3.85
N CYS A 172 6.56 -2.09 4.13
CA CYS A 172 6.98 -0.68 4.10
C CYS A 172 7.79 -0.31 2.85
N CYS A 173 7.92 -1.24 1.91
CA CYS A 173 8.70 -1.09 0.68
C CYS A 173 10.18 -0.70 0.90
N ASN A 174 10.75 -0.96 2.08
CA ASN A 174 12.17 -0.74 2.34
C ASN A 174 12.99 -1.98 1.95
N TYR A 175 14.13 -1.72 1.29
CA TYR A 175 15.16 -2.72 1.04
C TYR A 175 16.01 -2.96 2.29
N GLU A 176 16.08 -4.21 2.76
CA GLU A 176 17.11 -4.66 3.69
C GLU A 176 18.39 -4.94 2.89
N TYR A 177 19.49 -4.34 3.35
CA TYR A 177 20.85 -4.69 2.95
C TYR A 177 21.52 -5.43 4.11
N TYR A 178 22.59 -6.19 3.84
CA TYR A 178 23.31 -7.07 4.78
C TYR A 178 23.69 -6.43 6.15
N ARG A 179 23.57 -5.11 6.31
CA ARG A 179 23.87 -4.36 7.56
C ARG A 179 22.72 -3.49 8.09
N ARG A 180 21.52 -3.52 7.50
CA ARG A 180 20.36 -2.74 7.95
C ARG A 180 19.08 -3.55 7.85
N SER A 181 18.51 -3.83 9.00
CA SER A 181 17.21 -4.48 9.11
C SER A 181 16.08 -3.46 8.97
N CYS A 182 15.00 -3.87 8.32
CA CYS A 182 13.80 -3.06 8.17
C CYS A 182 13.18 -2.73 9.54
N SER A 183 12.52 -1.59 9.70
CA SER A 183 11.80 -1.25 10.94
C SER A 183 10.62 -2.19 11.23
N CYS A 184 10.14 -2.95 10.24
CA CYS A 184 9.19 -4.05 10.42
C CYS A 184 9.84 -5.31 11.04
N GLN A 185 11.17 -5.34 11.22
CA GLN A 185 11.93 -6.49 11.72
C GLN A 185 11.68 -6.87 13.20
N PRO A 186 11.34 -5.98 14.16
CA PRO A 186 11.03 -6.39 15.54
C PRO A 186 9.89 -7.42 15.64
N GLN A 187 9.00 -7.48 14.64
CA GLN A 187 7.97 -8.51 14.54
C GLN A 187 8.56 -9.89 14.20
N ARG A 188 9.74 -9.99 13.55
CA ARG A 188 10.46 -11.26 13.31
C ARG A 188 10.85 -11.94 14.62
N GLU A 189 11.26 -11.21 15.65
CA GLU A 189 11.67 -11.80 16.93
C GLU A 189 10.47 -12.28 17.75
N LYS A 190 9.39 -11.48 17.80
CA LYS A 190 8.15 -11.90 18.44
C LYS A 190 7.60 -13.17 17.79
N ILE A 191 7.51 -13.20 16.46
CA ILE A 191 6.98 -14.37 15.75
C ILE A 191 7.96 -15.54 15.75
N ARG A 192 9.30 -15.33 15.64
CA ARG A 192 10.28 -16.42 15.83
C ARG A 192 10.18 -17.01 17.23
N ASN A 193 10.05 -16.18 18.27
CA ASN A 193 9.94 -16.66 19.64
C ASN A 193 8.60 -17.37 19.87
N SER A 194 7.50 -16.86 19.32
CA SER A 194 6.19 -17.53 19.33
C SER A 194 6.18 -18.83 18.52
N ALA A 195 6.83 -18.88 17.35
CA ALA A 195 6.94 -20.07 16.51
C ALA A 195 7.93 -21.10 17.06
N ARG A 196 8.92 -20.68 17.86
CA ARG A 196 9.81 -21.56 18.61
C ARG A 196 9.08 -22.17 19.80
N LEU A 197 8.31 -21.35 20.54
CA LEU A 197 7.39 -21.82 21.58
C LEU A 197 6.30 -22.75 21.02
N GLN A 198 5.79 -22.48 19.81
CA GLN A 198 4.82 -23.36 19.15
C GLN A 198 5.44 -24.66 18.66
N ARG A 199 6.66 -24.65 18.11
CA ARG A 199 7.40 -25.88 17.72
C ARG A 199 7.70 -26.77 18.92
N ASP A 200 8.01 -26.19 20.06
CA ASP A 200 8.20 -26.96 21.29
C ASP A 200 6.87 -27.50 21.86
N SER A 201 5.71 -26.96 21.41
CA SER A 201 4.36 -27.42 21.79
C SER A 201 3.62 -28.27 20.74
N GLN A 202 4.09 -28.35 19.49
CA GLN A 202 3.39 -29.01 18.37
C GLN A 202 4.21 -30.15 17.73
N LEU A 203 4.60 -31.12 18.55
CA LEU A 203 4.12 -32.48 18.27
C LEU A 203 2.59 -32.39 18.21
N MET A 204 1.94 -32.84 17.11
CA MET A 204 0.51 -32.71 16.73
C MET A 204 0.25 -31.45 15.86
N LEU A 205 -0.07 -31.47 14.55
CA LEU A 205 -0.69 -32.44 13.63
C LEU A 205 -0.29 -32.11 12.16
N PRO A 206 -0.38 -33.06 11.21
CA PRO A 206 -0.05 -32.83 9.81
C PRO A 206 -1.24 -32.23 9.03
N LEU A 207 -1.03 -31.12 8.33
CA LEU A 207 -1.99 -30.61 7.34
C LEU A 207 -1.78 -31.35 6.01
N ASN A 208 -2.61 -32.37 5.77
CA ASN A 208 -2.88 -32.89 4.44
C ASN A 208 -4.06 -32.10 3.85
N PHE A 209 -3.81 -31.32 2.79
CA PHE A 209 -4.87 -30.89 1.88
C PHE A 209 -4.72 -31.69 0.58
N LYS A 210 -5.73 -32.50 0.26
CA LYS A 210 -5.93 -33.10 -1.07
C LYS A 210 -6.94 -32.25 -1.83
N TYR A 211 -6.68 -32.17 -3.14
CA TYR A 211 -7.35 -31.44 -4.24
C TYR A 211 -8.86 -31.30 -4.15
#